data_AF-A0A2E5KF62-F1
#
_entry.id   AF-A0A2E5KF62-F1
#
_cell.length_a   1.000
_cell.length_b   1.000
_cell.length_c   1.000
_cell.angle_alpha   90.00
_cell.angle_beta   90.00
_cell.angle_gamma   90.00
#
_symmetry.space_group_name_H-M   'P 1'
#
loop_
_entity.id
_entity.type
_entity.pdbx_description
1 polymer ?
#
loop_
_entity_poly.entity_id
_entity_poly.type
_entity_poly.pdbx_seq_one_letter_code
_entity_poly.pdbx_strand_id
1 'polypeptide(L)'
;MQKNIIVSYGEARFFSTKIIPFVISAILLFLLLQIVQSAGLSESQIGAEEEQFGNNDVPSGFGDENLYTLEVNLILREEIEPYLQPINGQLVEVFWDMRDIETQEMKEFTLTSNTDTEGKAIFDLFPGQYKLRINYNGIARNETIIIIPNTENNIDWVISKYSIGEYNLEFRDRNGGIIYPEETIRMIYRGAPQLIDPSSIQLSSELGDINIIFNVKEVINRAEISIMELSPEESFVVGNFSPDNPPKALIYSIDIDKRAGL
;
A
#
# COMPACT_ATOMS: atom_id res chain seq x y z
N MET A 1 -22.90 -69.00 -58.30
CA MET A 1 -23.41 -67.79 -58.98
C MET A 1 -24.37 -67.09 -58.02
N GLN A 2 -24.24 -65.77 -57.83
CA GLN A 2 -24.91 -64.89 -56.83
C GLN A 2 -24.49 -65.06 -55.35
N LYS A 3 -24.23 -64.02 -54.55
CA LYS A 3 -23.99 -62.58 -54.76
C LYS A 3 -23.34 -62.04 -53.46
N ASN A 4 -22.32 -61.17 -53.59
CA ASN A 4 -21.68 -60.45 -52.50
C ASN A 4 -22.67 -59.55 -51.72
N ILE A 5 -22.50 -59.45 -50.41
CA ILE A 5 -22.84 -58.24 -49.62
C ILE A 5 -21.64 -57.94 -48.72
N ILE A 6 -20.88 -56.92 -49.10
CA ILE A 6 -19.86 -56.29 -48.24
C ILE A 6 -20.58 -55.13 -47.55
N VAL A 7 -20.65 -55.17 -46.22
CA VAL A 7 -21.08 -54.04 -45.41
C VAL A 7 -19.85 -53.18 -45.13
N SER A 8 -19.81 -52.01 -45.74
CA SER A 8 -18.80 -50.98 -45.54
C SER A 8 -18.96 -50.34 -44.16
N TYR A 9 -18.06 -50.60 -43.22
CA TYR A 9 -17.88 -49.75 -42.05
C TYR A 9 -16.95 -48.59 -42.46
N GLY A 10 -17.51 -47.38 -42.44
CA GLY A 10 -16.83 -46.15 -42.83
C GLY A 10 -15.57 -45.91 -42.01
N GLU A 11 -14.50 -45.56 -42.72
CA GLU A 11 -13.24 -45.09 -42.15
C GLU A 11 -13.49 -43.90 -41.21
N ALA A 12 -13.07 -44.04 -39.95
CA ALA A 12 -12.93 -42.90 -39.05
C ALA A 12 -11.84 -41.99 -39.63
N ARG A 13 -12.24 -40.82 -40.13
CA ARG A 13 -11.32 -39.79 -40.64
C ARG A 13 -10.49 -39.29 -39.46
N PHE A 14 -9.21 -39.68 -39.41
CA PHE A 14 -8.25 -39.12 -38.47
C PHE A 14 -8.04 -37.63 -38.78
N PHE A 15 -8.47 -36.76 -37.87
CA PHE A 15 -8.13 -35.35 -37.93
C PHE A 15 -6.62 -35.18 -37.75
N SER A 16 -6.01 -34.33 -38.60
CA SER A 16 -4.58 -34.00 -38.52
C SER A 16 -4.20 -33.56 -37.10
N THR A 17 -3.09 -34.08 -36.58
CA THR A 17 -2.52 -33.72 -35.27
C THR A 17 -2.21 -32.22 -35.13
N LYS A 18 -2.20 -31.45 -36.24
CA LYS A 18 -2.07 -29.99 -36.22
C LYS A 18 -3.38 -29.24 -35.95
N ILE A 19 -4.54 -29.88 -36.14
CA ILE A 19 -5.86 -29.27 -35.96
C ILE A 19 -6.35 -29.43 -34.51
N ILE A 20 -5.96 -30.53 -33.86
CA ILE A 20 -6.31 -30.83 -32.46
C ILE A 20 -5.98 -29.66 -31.50
N PRO A 21 -4.76 -29.06 -31.49
CA PRO A 21 -4.48 -27.93 -30.60
C PRO A 21 -5.30 -26.69 -30.93
N PHE A 22 -5.66 -26.47 -32.19
CA PHE A 22 -6.49 -25.33 -32.61
C PHE A 22 -7.93 -25.49 -32.09
N VAL A 23 -8.49 -26.69 -32.18
CA VAL A 23 -9.83 -27.00 -31.66
C VAL A 23 -9.86 -26.89 -30.14
N ILE A 24 -8.84 -27.41 -29.44
CA ILE A 24 -8.72 -27.29 -27.98
C ILE A 24 -8.62 -25.81 -27.56
N SER A 25 -7.81 -25.02 -28.27
CA SER A 25 -7.67 -23.58 -28.01
C SER A 25 -8.96 -22.81 -28.26
N ALA A 26 -9.72 -23.15 -29.30
CA ALA A 26 -11.03 -22.56 -29.57
C ALA A 26 -12.08 -22.90 -28.49
N ILE A 27 -12.08 -24.14 -27.98
CA ILE A 27 -12.96 -24.55 -26.88
C ILE A 27 -12.59 -23.82 -25.58
N LEU A 28 -11.29 -23.69 -25.29
CA LEU A 28 -10.81 -22.94 -24.12
C LEU A 28 -11.17 -21.45 -24.20
N LEU A 29 -11.02 -20.83 -25.37
CA LEU A 29 -11.44 -19.45 -25.59
C LEU A 29 -12.95 -19.28 -25.39
N PHE A 30 -13.74 -20.23 -25.88
CA PHE A 30 -15.20 -20.21 -25.71
C PHE A 30 -15.60 -20.36 -24.24
N LEU A 31 -14.95 -21.24 -23.48
CA LEU A 31 -15.19 -21.39 -22.04
C LEU A 31 -14.78 -20.14 -21.26
N LEU A 32 -13.67 -19.50 -21.60
CA LEU A 32 -13.27 -18.24 -20.99
C LEU A 32 -14.27 -17.10 -21.29
N LEU A 33 -14.80 -17.04 -22.51
CA LEU A 33 -15.85 -16.08 -22.87
C LEU A 33 -17.15 -16.32 -22.11
N GLN A 34 -17.53 -17.57 -21.84
CA GLN A 34 -18.68 -17.89 -20.98
C GLN A 34 -18.45 -17.44 -19.53
N ILE A 35 -17.23 -17.57 -19.02
CA ILE A 35 -16.88 -17.07 -17.67
C ILE A 35 -17.02 -15.55 -17.61
N VAL A 36 -16.53 -14.82 -18.63
CA VAL A 36 -16.67 -13.35 -18.71
C VAL A 36 -18.14 -12.92 -18.79
N GLN A 37 -19.00 -13.65 -19.53
CA GLN A 37 -20.44 -13.37 -19.58
C GLN A 37 -21.18 -13.70 -18.26
N SER A 38 -20.73 -14.72 -17.53
CA SER A 38 -21.30 -15.07 -16.22
C SER A 38 -20.82 -14.17 -15.07
N ALA A 39 -19.76 -13.38 -15.29
CA ALA A 39 -19.17 -12.46 -14.31
C ALA A 39 -19.80 -11.06 -14.30
N GLY A 40 -20.94 -10.86 -14.98
CA GLY A 40 -21.74 -9.64 -14.86
C GLY A 40 -21.15 -8.37 -15.52
N LEU A 41 -20.18 -8.51 -16.43
CA LEU A 41 -19.71 -7.40 -17.25
C LEU A 41 -20.40 -7.43 -18.62
N SER A 42 -21.59 -6.84 -18.69
CA SER A 42 -22.21 -6.44 -19.97
C SER A 42 -22.55 -4.95 -19.92
N GLU A 43 -21.91 -4.21 -20.83
CA GLU A 43 -22.18 -2.81 -21.11
C GLU A 43 -23.65 -2.55 -21.44
N SER A 44 -24.01 -1.32 -21.15
CA SER A 44 -25.32 -0.70 -21.11
C SER A 44 -26.03 -0.56 -22.47
N GLN A 45 -27.35 -0.68 -22.38
CA GLN A 45 -28.42 -0.07 -23.18
C GLN A 45 -28.62 -0.51 -24.65
N ILE A 46 -29.85 -0.93 -24.98
CA ILE A 46 -30.86 -0.12 -25.70
C ILE A 46 -32.17 -0.93 -25.84
N GLY A 47 -33.29 -0.34 -25.38
CA GLY A 47 -34.57 -0.37 -26.13
C GLY A 47 -35.60 -1.45 -25.79
N ALA A 48 -36.60 -1.04 -24.98
CA ALA A 48 -38.03 -1.38 -25.01
C ALA A 48 -38.45 -2.86 -25.14
N GLU A 49 -39.04 -3.40 -24.08
CA GLU A 49 -40.50 -3.69 -24.01
C GLU A 49 -40.83 -4.20 -22.60
N GLU A 50 -41.86 -3.60 -21.99
CA GLU A 50 -42.42 -4.00 -20.71
C GLU A 50 -43.12 -5.35 -20.85
N GLU A 51 -42.67 -6.37 -20.12
CA GLU A 51 -43.58 -7.42 -19.64
C GLU A 51 -43.26 -7.78 -18.18
N GLN A 52 -44.22 -7.41 -17.33
CA GLN A 52 -44.42 -7.83 -15.95
C GLN A 52 -44.02 -9.28 -15.69
N PHE A 53 -42.99 -9.49 -14.89
CA PHE A 53 -42.90 -10.67 -14.04
C PHE A 53 -42.31 -10.33 -12.66
N GLY A 54 -43.21 -10.33 -11.68
CA GLY A 54 -42.96 -10.80 -10.31
C GLY A 54 -41.90 -10.09 -9.50
N ASN A 55 -42.34 -9.19 -8.63
CA ASN A 55 -41.66 -8.85 -7.39
C ASN A 55 -41.17 -10.13 -6.68
N ASN A 56 -39.89 -10.42 -6.84
CA ASN A 56 -39.13 -11.12 -5.84
C ASN A 56 -38.13 -10.09 -5.34
N ASP A 57 -38.50 -9.40 -4.27
CA ASP A 57 -37.57 -8.73 -3.37
C ASP A 57 -36.63 -9.80 -2.81
N VAL A 58 -35.66 -10.22 -3.62
CA VAL A 58 -34.40 -10.70 -3.09
C VAL A 58 -33.75 -9.41 -2.60
N PRO A 59 -33.45 -9.26 -1.30
CA PRO A 59 -32.62 -8.17 -0.86
C PRO A 59 -31.26 -8.41 -1.53
N SER A 60 -31.01 -7.72 -2.64
CA SER A 60 -29.68 -7.57 -3.20
C SER A 60 -28.86 -6.96 -2.08
N GLY A 61 -28.05 -7.79 -1.43
CA GLY A 61 -27.17 -7.39 -0.35
C GLY A 61 -26.36 -6.18 -0.82
N PHE A 62 -26.43 -5.11 -0.03
CA PHE A 62 -25.72 -3.85 -0.20
C PHE A 62 -25.73 -3.32 -1.64
N GLY A 63 -26.78 -2.56 -2.01
CA GLY A 63 -26.67 -1.69 -3.18
C GLY A 63 -25.52 -0.68 -3.02
N ASP A 64 -25.01 -0.18 -4.15
CA ASP A 64 -23.96 0.87 -4.22
C ASP A 64 -24.31 2.12 -3.39
N GLU A 65 -25.58 2.29 -3.02
CA GLU A 65 -26.12 3.30 -2.11
C GLU A 65 -25.52 3.29 -0.69
N ASN A 66 -24.73 2.28 -0.31
CA ASN A 66 -24.07 2.18 1.00
C ASN A 66 -22.54 2.26 0.94
N LEU A 67 -21.94 2.44 -0.23
CA LEU A 67 -20.50 2.64 -0.37
C LEU A 67 -20.17 4.13 -0.37
N TYR A 68 -19.10 4.47 0.33
CA TYR A 68 -18.58 5.82 0.43
C TYR A 68 -17.12 5.83 -0.01
N THR A 69 -16.80 6.77 -0.88
CA THR A 69 -15.46 6.91 -1.42
C THR A 69 -14.54 7.53 -0.39
N LEU A 70 -13.45 6.84 -0.07
CA LEU A 70 -12.28 7.35 0.62
C LEU A 70 -11.23 7.75 -0.42
N GLU A 71 -10.81 9.00 -0.39
CA GLU A 71 -9.65 9.50 -1.15
C GLU A 71 -8.46 9.64 -0.20
N VAL A 72 -7.35 8.98 -0.53
CA VAL A 72 -6.08 9.11 0.21
C VAL A 72 -5.06 9.78 -0.71
N ASN A 73 -4.67 11.00 -0.36
CA ASN A 73 -3.69 11.81 -1.05
C ASN A 73 -2.31 11.63 -0.41
N LEU A 74 -1.29 11.23 -1.16
CA LEU A 74 0.07 11.07 -0.67
C LEU A 74 0.97 12.15 -1.23
N ILE A 75 1.57 12.92 -0.33
CA ILE A 75 2.28 14.14 -0.65
C ILE A 75 3.68 14.09 -0.04
N LEU A 76 4.72 14.22 -0.85
CA LEU A 76 6.09 14.43 -0.41
C LEU A 76 6.34 15.92 -0.20
N ARG A 77 6.92 16.26 0.96
CA ARG A 77 7.38 17.61 1.31
C ARG A 77 8.88 17.55 1.61
N GLU A 78 9.69 18.11 0.73
CA GLU A 78 11.13 18.26 0.95
C GLU A 78 11.47 19.70 1.38
N GLU A 79 12.50 19.86 2.21
CA GLU A 79 12.84 21.15 2.82
C GLU A 79 13.48 22.16 1.84
N ILE A 80 14.08 21.68 0.75
CA ILE A 80 14.92 22.49 -0.17
C ILE A 80 14.05 23.26 -1.19
N GLU A 81 12.81 22.85 -1.43
CA GLU A 81 11.87 23.57 -2.28
C GLU A 81 10.43 23.48 -1.76
N PRO A 82 9.60 24.54 -1.83
CA PRO A 82 8.23 24.53 -1.33
C PRO A 82 7.25 23.69 -2.18
N TYR A 83 7.74 22.75 -2.99
CA TYR A 83 6.90 21.92 -3.84
C TYR A 83 6.42 20.71 -3.05
N LEU A 84 5.13 20.71 -2.77
CA LEU A 84 4.39 19.50 -2.46
C LEU A 84 4.35 18.66 -3.73
N GLN A 85 4.95 17.47 -3.68
CA GLN A 85 5.01 16.56 -4.82
C GLN A 85 4.09 15.37 -4.57
N PRO A 86 3.16 15.03 -5.49
CA PRO A 86 2.38 13.82 -5.36
C PRO A 86 3.28 12.59 -5.47
N ILE A 87 3.04 11.58 -4.63
CA ILE A 87 3.78 10.32 -4.67
C ILE A 87 3.00 9.33 -5.53
N ASN A 88 3.51 9.02 -6.72
CA ASN A 88 2.88 8.09 -7.67
C ASN A 88 3.30 6.63 -7.43
N GLY A 89 2.39 5.69 -7.62
CA GLY A 89 2.64 4.25 -7.58
C GLY A 89 2.90 3.70 -6.17
N GLN A 90 2.60 4.48 -5.13
CA GLN A 90 2.76 4.07 -3.74
C GLN A 90 1.57 3.22 -3.30
N LEU A 91 1.85 2.03 -2.76
CA LEU A 91 0.83 1.14 -2.23
C LEU A 91 0.24 1.73 -0.94
N VAL A 92 -1.09 1.80 -0.91
CA VAL A 92 -1.91 2.16 0.24
C VAL A 92 -2.77 0.96 0.61
N GLU A 93 -2.84 0.65 1.90
CA GLU A 93 -3.56 -0.53 2.40
C GLU A 93 -4.60 -0.11 3.44
N VAL A 94 -5.82 -0.61 3.30
CA VAL A 94 -6.90 -0.42 4.27
C VAL A 94 -7.22 -1.78 4.88
N PHE A 95 -7.14 -1.85 6.21
CA PHE A 95 -7.47 -3.02 7.00
C PHE A 95 -8.83 -2.83 7.68
N TRP A 96 -9.65 -3.88 7.60
CA TRP A 96 -10.97 -3.93 8.23
C TRP A 96 -11.12 -5.20 9.05
N ASP A 97 -11.33 -5.03 10.35
CA ASP A 97 -11.62 -6.13 11.25
C ASP A 97 -13.13 -6.40 11.27
N MET A 98 -13.55 -7.53 10.70
CA MET A 98 -14.95 -7.97 10.71
C MET A 98 -15.12 -9.20 11.58
N ARG A 99 -16.29 -9.33 12.21
CA ARG A 99 -16.68 -10.58 12.87
C ARG A 99 -17.29 -11.53 11.86
N ASP A 100 -16.71 -12.72 11.74
CA ASP A 100 -17.29 -13.82 11.01
C ASP A 100 -18.60 -14.25 11.70
N ILE A 101 -19.70 -14.27 10.95
CA ILE A 101 -21.04 -14.53 11.50
C ILE A 101 -21.17 -15.99 11.94
N GLU A 102 -20.49 -16.91 11.25
CA GLU A 102 -20.56 -18.35 11.50
C GLU A 102 -19.64 -18.75 12.66
N THR A 103 -18.39 -18.29 12.64
CA THR A 103 -17.39 -18.69 13.65
C THR A 103 -17.34 -17.78 14.86
N GLN A 104 -17.93 -16.59 14.78
CA GLN A 104 -17.81 -15.49 15.77
C GLN A 104 -16.36 -14.98 15.96
N GLU A 105 -15.42 -15.42 15.13
CA GLU A 105 -14.03 -14.99 15.17
C GLU A 105 -13.86 -13.64 14.46
N MET A 106 -12.89 -12.85 14.90
CA MET A 106 -12.49 -11.64 14.19
C MET A 106 -11.58 -12.03 13.02
N LYS A 107 -11.86 -11.49 11.85
CA LYS A 107 -11.11 -11.71 10.62
C LYS A 107 -10.73 -10.36 10.02
N GLU A 108 -9.45 -10.19 9.73
CA GLU A 108 -8.94 -8.99 9.08
C GLU A 108 -9.06 -9.14 7.57
N PHE A 109 -9.62 -8.12 6.93
CA PHE A 109 -9.68 -7.99 5.48
C PHE A 109 -8.78 -6.84 5.05
N THR A 110 -8.10 -7.00 3.91
CA THR A 110 -7.21 -5.98 3.36
C THR A 110 -7.67 -5.57 1.98
N LEU A 111 -7.83 -4.27 1.78
CA LEU A 111 -8.01 -3.64 0.48
C LEU A 111 -6.75 -2.86 0.15
N THR A 112 -6.33 -2.90 -1.11
CA THR A 112 -5.10 -2.25 -1.54
C THR A 112 -5.33 -1.45 -2.80
N SER A 113 -4.75 -0.25 -2.86
CA SER A 113 -4.77 0.60 -4.05
C SER A 113 -3.43 1.30 -4.17
N ASN A 114 -2.93 1.45 -5.39
CA ASN A 114 -1.73 2.24 -5.65
C ASN A 114 -2.14 3.68 -5.96
N THR A 115 -1.34 4.63 -5.52
CA THR A 115 -1.55 6.02 -5.90
C THR A 115 -1.35 6.24 -7.40
N ASP A 116 -2.14 7.13 -7.98
CA ASP A 116 -2.02 7.56 -9.36
C ASP A 116 -0.97 8.68 -9.55
N THR A 117 -0.94 9.28 -10.74
CA THR A 117 -0.04 10.39 -11.07
C THR A 117 -0.29 11.67 -10.28
N GLU A 118 -1.48 11.82 -9.70
CA GLU A 118 -1.85 12.91 -8.80
C GLU A 118 -1.59 12.57 -7.33
N GLY A 119 -1.07 11.37 -7.04
CA GLY A 119 -0.78 10.92 -5.69
C GLY A 119 -1.99 10.36 -4.96
N LYS A 120 -3.06 10.01 -5.69
CA LYS A 120 -4.36 9.61 -5.12
C LYS A 120 -4.56 8.11 -5.14
N ALA A 121 -4.94 7.54 -4.01
CA ALA A 121 -5.48 6.20 -3.90
C ALA A 121 -6.95 6.26 -3.49
N ILE A 122 -7.82 5.57 -4.24
CA ILE A 122 -9.27 5.62 -4.05
C ILE A 122 -9.76 4.25 -3.57
N PHE A 123 -10.66 4.26 -2.59
CA PHE A 123 -11.34 3.08 -2.05
C PHE A 123 -12.83 3.33 -1.89
N ASP A 124 -13.67 2.35 -2.24
CA ASP A 124 -15.10 2.37 -1.92
C ASP A 124 -15.35 1.50 -0.69
N LEU A 125 -15.78 2.13 0.41
CA LEU A 125 -15.86 1.52 1.72
C LEU A 125 -17.25 1.68 2.34
N PHE A 126 -17.67 0.69 3.12
CA PHE A 126 -18.85 0.85 3.97
C PHE A 126 -18.56 1.82 5.14
N PRO A 127 -19.59 2.44 5.73
CA PRO A 127 -19.44 3.18 6.98
C PRO A 127 -18.82 2.31 8.06
N GLY A 128 -17.83 2.83 8.77
CA GLY A 128 -17.14 2.06 9.78
C GLY A 128 -15.76 2.58 10.10
N GLN A 129 -15.11 1.89 11.04
CA GLN A 129 -13.74 2.17 11.44
C GLN A 129 -12.77 1.21 10.73
N TYR A 130 -11.69 1.78 10.20
CA TYR A 130 -10.65 1.05 9.48
C TYR A 130 -9.27 1.44 10.00
N LYS A 131 -8.26 0.63 9.69
CA LYS A 131 -6.86 1.03 9.84
C LYS A 131 -6.27 1.26 8.46
N LEU A 132 -5.77 2.45 8.22
CA LEU A 132 -5.06 2.81 7.00
C LEU A 132 -3.56 2.63 7.23
N ARG A 133 -2.83 2.04 6.28
CA ARG A 133 -1.37 1.88 6.31
C ARG A 133 -0.74 2.40 5.03
N ILE A 134 0.37 3.11 5.19
CA ILE A 134 1.37 3.33 4.15
C ILE A 134 2.67 2.72 4.61
N ASN A 135 3.43 2.18 3.67
CA ASN A 135 4.85 1.88 3.82
C ASN A 135 5.63 2.61 2.73
N TYR A 136 6.34 3.67 3.12
CA TYR A 136 7.18 4.46 2.20
C TYR A 136 8.65 4.22 2.51
N ASN A 137 9.40 3.67 1.55
CA ASN A 137 10.83 3.36 1.69
C ASN A 137 11.18 2.56 2.97
N GLY A 138 10.32 1.62 3.38
CA GLY A 138 10.51 0.80 4.57
C GLY A 138 9.89 1.39 5.84
N ILE A 139 9.48 2.66 5.81
CA ILE A 139 8.88 3.34 6.95
C ILE A 139 7.36 3.15 6.89
N ALA A 140 6.83 2.32 7.79
CA ALA A 140 5.41 2.06 7.90
C ALA A 140 4.74 2.98 8.92
N ARG A 141 3.58 3.54 8.57
CA ARG A 141 2.70 4.26 9.51
C ARG A 141 1.27 3.76 9.36
N ASN A 142 0.62 3.61 10.50
CA ASN A 142 -0.79 3.25 10.57
C ASN A 142 -1.60 4.43 11.13
N GLU A 143 -2.81 4.64 10.62
CA GLU A 143 -3.80 5.54 11.21
C GLU A 143 -5.15 4.82 11.36
N THR A 144 -5.88 5.11 12.43
CA THR A 144 -7.30 4.71 12.51
C THR A 144 -8.18 5.76 11.84
N ILE A 145 -8.99 5.34 10.88
CA ILE A 145 -9.88 6.22 10.10
C ILE A 145 -11.33 5.79 10.30
N ILE A 146 -12.27 6.72 10.16
CA ILE A 146 -13.70 6.44 10.25
C ILE A 146 -14.37 6.97 9.00
N ILE A 147 -15.03 6.07 8.27
CA ILE A 147 -15.84 6.42 7.10
C ILE A 147 -17.22 6.83 7.59
N ILE A 148 -17.55 8.10 7.39
CA ILE A 148 -18.82 8.68 7.80
C ILE A 148 -19.68 8.91 6.54
N PRO A 149 -20.96 8.47 6.58
CA PRO A 149 -21.91 8.74 5.51
C PRO A 149 -22.07 10.22 5.20
N ASN A 150 -22.15 10.57 3.92
CA ASN A 150 -22.47 11.92 3.44
C ASN A 150 -21.48 13.01 3.92
N THR A 151 -20.26 12.64 4.26
CA THR A 151 -19.15 13.56 4.52
C THR A 151 -18.02 13.31 3.53
N GLU A 152 -17.16 14.31 3.36
CA GLU A 152 -15.91 14.12 2.64
C GLU A 152 -15.00 13.19 3.45
N ASN A 153 -14.64 12.05 2.88
CA ASN A 153 -13.69 11.11 3.47
C ASN A 153 -12.37 11.28 2.69
N ASN A 154 -11.63 12.35 3.00
CA ASN A 154 -10.34 12.65 2.39
C ASN A 154 -9.24 12.61 3.46
N ILE A 155 -8.10 11.99 3.13
CA ILE A 155 -6.92 11.95 3.98
C ILE A 155 -5.71 12.43 3.18
N ASP A 156 -5.16 13.57 3.61
CA ASP A 156 -3.88 14.08 3.12
C ASP A 156 -2.74 13.52 3.97
N TRP A 157 -2.05 12.50 3.48
CA TRP A 157 -0.88 11.94 4.13
C TRP A 157 0.40 12.59 3.61
N VAL A 158 1.06 13.34 4.48
CA VAL A 158 2.28 14.09 4.14
C VAL A 158 3.51 13.36 4.66
N ILE A 159 4.37 12.98 3.73
CA ILE A 159 5.71 12.48 4.00
C ILE A 159 6.66 13.66 3.93
N SER A 160 7.13 14.11 5.10
CA SER A 160 8.10 15.20 5.19
C SER A 160 9.51 14.64 5.32
N LYS A 161 10.42 15.14 4.50
CA LYS A 161 11.83 14.74 4.47
C LYS A 161 12.72 15.95 4.69
N TYR A 162 13.50 15.90 5.76
CA TYR A 162 14.36 17.00 6.22
C TYR A 162 15.81 16.58 6.26
N SER A 163 16.71 17.48 5.88
CA SER A 163 18.15 17.19 5.87
C SER A 163 18.83 17.91 7.03
N ILE A 164 19.49 17.16 7.91
CA ILE A 164 20.26 17.74 9.01
C ILE A 164 21.70 17.92 8.58
N GLY A 165 22.15 19.17 8.54
CA GLY A 165 23.52 19.52 8.13
C GLY A 165 24.58 19.14 9.16
N GLU A 166 24.33 19.40 10.44
CA GLU A 166 25.29 19.15 11.53
C GLU A 166 24.61 18.46 12.70
N TYR A 167 25.20 17.36 13.18
CA TYR A 167 24.69 16.58 14.30
C TYR A 167 25.84 15.85 15.01
N ASN A 168 25.61 15.44 16.25
CA ASN A 168 26.48 14.57 17.02
C ASN A 168 25.78 13.23 17.27
N LEU A 169 26.53 12.14 17.16
CA LEU A 169 26.10 10.80 17.57
C LEU A 169 26.85 10.37 18.83
N GLU A 170 26.11 9.96 19.84
CA GLU A 170 26.65 9.30 21.02
C GLU A 170 26.30 7.81 20.95
N PHE A 171 27.30 6.97 20.76
CA PHE A 171 27.15 5.51 20.75
C PHE A 171 27.29 4.97 22.17
N ARG A 172 26.28 4.24 22.65
CA ARG A 172 26.36 3.49 23.91
C ARG A 172 26.85 2.07 23.65
N ASP A 173 28.04 1.95 23.06
CA ASP A 173 28.63 0.67 22.73
C ASP A 173 28.97 -0.15 23.99
N ARG A 174 28.45 -1.37 24.04
CA ARG A 174 28.78 -2.37 25.06
C ARG A 174 29.43 -3.62 24.47
N ASN A 175 29.55 -3.69 23.14
CA ASN A 175 29.85 -4.90 22.39
C ASN A 175 31.12 -4.77 21.52
N GLY A 176 32.01 -3.84 21.84
CA GLY A 176 33.30 -3.71 21.18
C GLY A 176 33.22 -3.10 19.78
N GLY A 177 32.31 -2.17 19.58
CA GLY A 177 32.18 -1.34 18.38
C GLY A 177 31.01 -1.72 17.49
N ILE A 178 30.15 -2.64 17.92
CA ILE A 178 28.96 -3.09 17.17
C ILE A 178 27.71 -2.69 17.95
N ILE A 179 26.79 -2.03 17.27
CA ILE A 179 25.45 -1.73 17.79
C ILE A 179 24.46 -2.70 17.16
N TYR A 180 23.62 -3.33 17.98
CA TYR A 180 22.59 -4.27 17.55
C TYR A 180 21.20 -3.62 17.51
N PRO A 181 20.22 -4.23 16.83
CA PRO A 181 18.82 -3.84 16.95
C PRO A 181 18.37 -3.75 18.42
N GLU A 182 17.48 -2.81 18.71
CA GLU A 182 17.00 -2.44 20.07
C GLU A 182 18.02 -1.77 21.00
N GLU A 183 19.31 -1.75 20.69
CA GLU A 183 20.25 -0.88 21.41
C GLU A 183 20.00 0.59 21.07
N THR A 184 20.21 1.49 22.03
CA THR A 184 19.98 2.92 21.81
C THR A 184 21.27 3.69 21.58
N ILE A 185 21.22 4.56 20.57
CA ILE A 185 22.18 5.63 20.34
C ILE A 185 21.47 6.96 20.54
N ARG A 186 22.23 8.03 20.74
CA ARG A 186 21.67 9.38 20.82
C ARG A 186 22.14 10.24 19.67
N MET A 187 21.22 10.90 18.99
CA MET A 187 21.50 11.97 18.05
C MET A 187 21.20 13.32 18.70
N ILE A 188 22.09 14.29 18.52
CA ILE A 188 21.93 15.66 19.01
C ILE A 188 22.21 16.62 17.85
N TYR A 189 21.25 17.47 17.51
CA TYR A 189 21.48 18.55 16.53
C TYR A 189 20.89 19.87 17.02
N ARG A 190 21.33 20.96 16.38
CA ARG A 190 20.88 22.32 16.67
C ARG A 190 20.22 22.91 15.42
N GLY A 191 19.11 23.61 15.62
CA GLY A 191 18.38 24.32 14.57
C GLY A 191 17.09 23.60 14.17
N ALA A 192 16.55 24.02 13.03
CA ALA A 192 15.35 23.43 12.43
C ALA A 192 15.70 22.19 11.58
N PRO A 193 14.74 21.27 11.38
CA PRO A 193 13.42 21.21 12.02
C PRO A 193 13.48 20.63 13.43
N GLN A 194 12.59 21.04 14.34
CA GLN A 194 12.42 20.41 15.65
C GLN A 194 11.10 19.63 15.68
N LEU A 195 11.14 18.41 15.14
CA LEU A 195 9.95 17.57 15.02
C LEU A 195 9.54 16.99 16.39
N ILE A 196 8.24 16.84 16.60
CA ILE A 196 7.68 16.28 17.84
C ILE A 196 7.62 14.75 17.77
N ASP A 197 7.25 14.20 16.60
CA ASP A 197 7.07 12.76 16.38
C ASP A 197 7.65 12.32 15.02
N PRO A 198 8.97 12.47 14.79
CA PRO A 198 9.59 11.95 13.57
C PRO A 198 9.43 10.44 13.50
N SER A 199 9.16 9.92 12.30
CA SER A 199 8.91 8.50 12.06
C SER A 199 10.20 7.68 12.02
N SER A 200 11.25 8.19 11.37
CA SER A 200 12.56 7.53 11.32
C SER A 200 13.68 8.51 10.98
N ILE A 201 14.91 8.05 11.14
CA ILE A 201 16.10 8.76 10.68
C ILE A 201 16.94 7.82 9.83
N GLN A 202 17.38 8.30 8.67
CA GLN A 202 18.29 7.57 7.80
C GLN A 202 19.65 8.28 7.79
N LEU A 203 20.71 7.51 8.06
CA LEU A 203 22.09 7.94 7.83
C LEU A 203 22.59 7.33 6.53
N SER A 204 22.98 8.17 5.57
CA SER A 204 23.47 7.72 4.27
C SER A 204 24.77 8.42 3.87
N SER A 205 25.76 7.66 3.41
CA SER A 205 26.99 8.22 2.85
C SER A 205 26.88 8.36 1.33
N GLU A 206 27.64 9.29 0.74
CA GLU A 206 27.68 9.44 -0.72
C GLU A 206 28.31 8.24 -1.44
N LEU A 207 29.18 7.51 -0.74
CA LEU A 207 29.84 6.31 -1.26
C LEU A 207 28.94 5.06 -1.15
N GLY A 208 27.81 5.15 -0.44
CA GLY A 208 26.85 4.04 -0.24
C GLY A 208 27.30 2.96 0.74
N ASP A 209 28.45 3.12 1.38
CA ASP A 209 28.97 2.23 2.43
C ASP A 209 28.22 2.36 3.76
N ILE A 210 27.49 3.47 3.96
CA ILE A 210 26.59 3.68 5.08
C ILE A 210 25.19 3.93 4.51
N ASN A 211 24.25 3.06 4.87
CA ASN A 211 22.82 3.27 4.68
C ASN A 211 22.09 2.59 5.84
N ILE A 212 21.86 3.34 6.92
CA ILE A 212 21.32 2.80 8.17
C ILE A 212 20.04 3.55 8.51
N ILE A 213 18.97 2.79 8.76
CA ILE A 213 17.68 3.32 9.21
C ILE A 213 17.58 3.13 10.72
N PHE A 214 17.12 4.20 11.38
CA PHE A 214 16.90 4.26 12.81
C PHE A 214 15.44 4.52 13.11
N ASN A 215 14.88 3.69 13.98
CA ASN A 215 13.62 3.94 14.65
C ASN A 215 13.81 4.98 15.75
N VAL A 216 12.90 5.94 15.84
CA VAL A 216 12.91 6.96 16.89
C VAL A 216 12.20 6.41 18.12
N LYS A 217 12.89 6.43 19.27
CA LYS A 217 12.34 5.95 20.56
C LYS A 217 11.88 7.10 21.46
N GLU A 218 12.61 8.22 21.45
CA GLU A 218 12.28 9.40 22.24
C GLU A 218 12.80 10.66 21.55
N VAL A 219 12.05 11.76 21.64
CA VAL A 219 12.47 13.08 21.18
C VAL A 219 12.30 14.11 22.29
N ILE A 220 13.36 14.88 22.52
CA ILE A 220 13.38 16.00 23.47
C ILE A 220 13.87 17.24 22.73
N ASN A 221 12.96 18.19 22.52
CA ASN A 221 13.28 19.51 21.99
C ASN A 221 13.42 20.51 23.14
N ARG A 222 14.55 21.21 23.23
CA ARG A 222 14.83 22.25 24.24
C ARG A 222 15.53 23.44 23.60
N ALA A 223 14.87 24.60 23.63
CA ALA A 223 15.31 25.77 22.87
C ALA A 223 15.58 25.34 21.42
N GLU A 224 16.77 25.60 20.87
CA GLU A 224 17.15 25.23 19.50
C GLU A 224 17.81 23.85 19.38
N ILE A 225 17.82 23.03 20.45
CA ILE A 225 18.48 21.72 20.45
C ILE A 225 17.43 20.62 20.40
N SER A 226 17.64 19.66 19.51
CA SER A 226 16.88 18.42 19.44
C SER A 226 17.77 17.25 19.86
N ILE A 227 17.28 16.46 20.81
CA ILE A 227 17.94 15.26 21.32
C ILE A 227 17.01 14.09 21.01
N MET A 228 17.51 13.09 20.30
CA MET A 228 16.73 11.92 19.91
C MET A 228 17.43 10.64 20.38
N GLU A 229 16.69 9.77 21.07
CA GLU A 229 17.13 8.40 21.31
C GLU A 229 16.63 7.53 20.16
N LEU A 230 17.55 6.80 19.54
CA LEU A 230 17.36 6.07 18.31
C LEU A 230 17.78 4.62 18.49
N SER A 231 17.13 3.70 17.77
CA SER A 231 17.60 2.30 17.67
C SER A 231 17.71 1.88 16.21
N PRO A 232 18.79 1.21 15.78
CA PRO A 232 18.91 0.80 14.40
C PRO A 232 17.97 -0.37 14.09
N GLU A 233 17.56 -0.49 12.83
CA GLU A 233 16.83 -1.67 12.33
C GLU A 233 17.77 -2.88 12.14
N GLU A 234 19.02 -2.62 11.77
CA GLU A 234 20.04 -3.63 11.51
C GLU A 234 21.31 -3.35 12.31
N SER A 235 22.09 -4.39 12.59
CA SER A 235 23.37 -4.21 13.27
C SER A 235 24.35 -3.41 12.43
N PHE A 236 25.16 -2.56 13.05
CA PHE A 236 26.20 -1.80 12.36
C PHE A 236 27.47 -1.63 13.20
N VAL A 237 28.58 -1.32 12.51
CA VAL A 237 29.89 -1.09 13.14
C VAL A 237 30.12 0.41 13.30
N VAL A 238 30.38 0.86 14.53
CA VAL A 238 30.64 2.28 14.87
C VAL A 238 31.88 2.81 14.15
N GLY A 239 32.88 1.95 13.93
CA GLY A 239 34.10 2.31 13.21
C GLY A 239 33.90 2.70 11.74
N ASN A 240 32.70 2.47 11.16
CA ASN A 240 32.38 2.93 9.82
C ASN A 240 32.14 4.44 9.76
N PHE A 241 31.87 5.09 10.91
CA PHE A 241 31.63 6.52 10.97
C PHE A 241 32.96 7.27 11.10
N SER A 242 33.19 8.25 10.23
CA SER A 242 34.33 9.15 10.29
C SER A 242 33.88 10.60 10.43
N PRO A 243 34.47 11.39 11.34
CA PRO A 243 34.23 12.84 11.40
C PRO A 243 34.66 13.58 10.12
N ASP A 244 35.58 13.02 9.33
CA ASP A 244 36.08 13.63 8.10
C ASP A 244 35.10 13.48 6.93
N ASN A 245 34.20 12.48 7.02
CA ASN A 245 33.17 12.23 6.01
C ASN A 245 31.88 11.74 6.71
N PRO A 246 31.19 12.62 7.45
CA PRO A 246 30.00 12.25 8.19
C PRO A 246 28.87 11.89 7.20
N PRO A 247 28.08 10.84 7.48
CA PRO A 247 26.93 10.54 6.63
C PRO A 247 25.91 11.67 6.69
N LYS A 248 25.14 11.85 5.61
CA LYS A 248 23.98 12.75 5.60
C LYS A 248 22.89 12.15 6.46
N ALA A 249 22.32 12.97 7.34
CA ALA A 249 21.17 12.59 8.15
C ALA A 249 19.89 13.13 7.51
N LEU A 250 18.98 12.21 7.20
CA LEU A 250 17.64 12.51 6.70
C LEU A 250 16.62 12.13 7.77
N ILE A 251 15.80 13.07 8.21
CA ILE A 251 14.69 12.82 9.12
C ILE A 251 13.41 12.71 8.31
N TYR A 252 12.67 11.62 8.52
CA TYR A 252 11.36 11.40 7.91
C TYR A 252 10.26 11.57 8.94
N SER A 253 9.19 12.27 8.55
CA SER A 253 7.94 12.38 9.31
C SER A 253 6.79 11.97 8.39
N ILE A 254 5.90 11.11 8.87
CA ILE A 254 4.71 10.68 8.13
C ILE A 254 3.50 11.08 8.97
N ASP A 255 2.83 12.14 8.55
CA ASP A 255 1.75 12.78 9.29
C ASP A 255 0.54 13.00 8.40
N ILE A 256 -0.66 12.84 8.96
CA ILE A 256 -1.88 13.29 8.26
C ILE A 256 -2.02 14.79 8.46
N ASP A 257 -2.09 15.53 7.37
CA ASP A 257 -2.34 16.97 7.41
C ASP A 257 -3.81 17.20 7.81
N LYS A 258 -4.02 17.47 9.09
CA LYS A 258 -5.36 17.75 9.64
C LYS A 258 -5.94 19.09 9.20
N ARG A 259 -5.33 19.79 8.24
CA ARG A 259 -5.89 21.02 7.66
C ARG A 259 -7.18 20.79 6.87
N ALA A 260 -7.51 19.53 6.54
CA ALA A 260 -8.81 19.14 6.01
C ALA A 260 -9.71 18.55 7.12
N GLY A 261 -10.32 19.40 7.95
CA GLY A 261 -11.37 18.96 8.88
C GLY A 261 -11.53 19.80 10.16
N LEU A 262 -12.25 20.92 10.03
CA LEU A 262 -12.78 21.81 11.08
C LEU A 262 -11.80 22.69 11.88
#